data_AF-A0A9D1L8P6-F1
#
_entry.id   AF-A0A9D1L8P6-F1
#
_cell.length_a   1.000
_cell.length_b   1.000
_cell.length_c   1.000
_cell.angle_alpha   90.00
_cell.angle_beta   90.00
_cell.angle_gamma   90.00
#
_symmetry.space_group_name_H-M   'P 1'
#
loop_
_entity.id
_entity.type
_entity.pdbx_description
1 polymer ?
#
loop_
_entity_poly.entity_id
_entity_poly.type
_entity_poly.pdbx_seq_one_letter_code
_entity_poly.pdbx_strand_id
1 'polypeptide(L)'
;MSFSNFTLFLRLKWLKLVRRLGLGCTGSVFYIGGPETLPPPLSAEEENYLMKHFDDCTLDVRSILIEHNLRLVVYIAKKFENTNINV
;
A
#
# COMPACT_ATOMS: atom_id res chain seq x y z
N MET A 1 28.20 -12.85 25.73
CA MET A 1 27.73 -12.27 24.44
C MET A 1 26.68 -13.21 23.85
N SER A 2 25.43 -12.73 23.76
CA SER A 2 24.24 -13.57 23.64
C SER A 2 24.11 -14.26 22.27
N PHE A 3 23.66 -15.52 22.28
CA PHE A 3 23.43 -16.44 21.14
C PHE A 3 22.68 -15.78 19.97
N SER A 4 21.82 -14.81 20.26
CA SER A 4 21.05 -14.00 19.30
C SER A 4 21.91 -13.24 18.29
N ASN A 5 23.11 -12.79 18.70
CA ASN A 5 24.00 -12.03 17.82
C ASN A 5 24.62 -12.92 16.73
N PHE A 6 24.87 -14.19 17.05
CA PHE A 6 25.49 -15.13 16.12
C PHE A 6 24.49 -15.63 15.06
N THR A 7 23.27 -15.96 15.46
CA THR A 7 22.19 -16.29 14.52
C THR A 7 21.83 -15.11 13.63
N LEU A 8 21.80 -13.88 14.17
CA LEU A 8 21.61 -12.67 13.38
C LEU A 8 22.74 -12.48 12.35
N PHE A 9 23.99 -12.69 12.75
CA PHE A 9 25.14 -12.58 11.87
C PHE A 9 25.08 -13.57 10.70
N LEU A 10 24.76 -14.84 10.97
CA LEU A 10 24.57 -15.87 9.96
C LEU A 10 23.42 -15.51 9.01
N ARG A 11 22.29 -15.04 9.54
CA ARG A 11 21.12 -14.62 8.76
C ARG A 11 21.46 -13.46 7.81
N LEU A 12 22.22 -12.46 8.27
CA LEU A 12 22.65 -11.33 7.44
C LEU A 12 23.62 -11.75 6.34
N LYS A 13 24.55 -12.67 6.64
CA LYS A 13 25.47 -13.26 5.64
C LYS A 13 24.70 -14.02 4.56
N TRP A 14 23.69 -14.81 4.95
CA TRP A 14 22.82 -15.54 4.02
C TRP A 14 22.01 -14.60 3.12
N LEU A 15 21.37 -13.58 3.69
CA LEU A 15 20.62 -12.58 2.91
C LEU A 15 21.49 -11.85 1.89
N LYS A 16 22.73 -11.50 2.26
CA LYS A 16 23.70 -10.90 1.33
C LYS A 16 24.11 -11.84 0.21
N LEU A 17 24.28 -13.14 0.50
CA LEU A 17 24.63 -14.15 -0.50
C LEU A 17 23.48 -14.38 -1.50
N VAL A 18 22.26 -14.57 -1.01
CA VAL A 18 21.05 -14.74 -1.85
C VAL A 18 20.83 -13.52 -2.75
N ARG A 19 21.02 -12.30 -2.22
CA ARG A 19 20.92 -11.06 -3.02
C ARG A 19 22.00 -10.97 -4.11
N ARG A 20 23.23 -11.43 -3.84
CA ARG A 20 24.32 -11.47 -4.85
C ARG A 20 24.05 -12.47 -5.96
N LEU A 21 23.39 -13.58 -5.65
CA LEU A 21 23.09 -14.64 -6.61
C LEU A 21 21.82 -14.35 -7.43
N GLY A 22 21.14 -13.22 -7.22
CA GLY A 22 19.90 -12.88 -7.94
C GLY A 22 18.70 -13.77 -7.61
N LEU A 23 18.81 -14.63 -6.59
CA LEU A 23 17.78 -15.59 -6.16
C LEU A 23 16.74 -14.96 -5.21
N GLY A 24 16.80 -13.65 -5.00
CA GLY A 24 15.84 -12.94 -4.18
C GLY A 24 14.65 -12.47 -5.01
N CYS A 25 13.43 -12.85 -4.60
CA CYS A 25 12.22 -12.22 -5.12
C CYS A 25 12.15 -10.78 -4.64
N THR A 26 12.64 -9.83 -5.44
CA THR A 26 12.39 -8.41 -5.20
C THR A 26 10.98 -8.09 -5.65
N GLY A 27 9.99 -8.38 -4.81
CA GLY A 27 8.66 -7.83 -4.99
C GLY A 27 8.76 -6.31 -4.94
N SER A 28 8.20 -5.64 -5.94
CA SER A 28 8.08 -4.18 -5.96
C SER A 28 7.13 -3.75 -4.84
N VAL A 29 7.65 -3.00 -3.87
CA VAL A 29 6.83 -2.37 -2.83
C VAL A 29 6.38 -1.00 -3.35
N PHE A 30 5.14 -0.92 -3.82
CA PHE A 30 4.52 0.34 -4.22
C PHE A 30 3.89 0.99 -2.99
N TYR A 31 4.67 1.82 -2.29
CA TYR A 31 4.19 2.58 -1.13
C TYR A 31 3.82 4.00 -1.54
N ILE A 32 2.56 4.38 -1.30
CA ILE A 32 2.08 5.75 -1.48
C ILE A 32 2.40 6.53 -0.20
N GLY A 33 3.49 7.28 -0.23
CA GLY A 33 3.91 8.15 0.88
C GLY A 33 4.70 9.38 0.45
N GLY A 34 4.69 9.70 -0.86
CA GLY A 34 5.28 10.92 -1.39
C GLY A 34 4.41 12.15 -1.10
N PRO A 35 4.89 13.38 -1.41
CA PRO A 35 4.14 14.61 -1.27
C PRO A 35 2.96 14.73 -2.26
N GLU A 36 2.67 13.68 -3.04
CA GLU A 36 1.50 13.62 -3.90
C GLU A 36 0.25 13.72 -3.04
N THR A 37 -0.38 14.89 -3.14
CA THR A 37 -1.67 15.14 -2.51
C THR A 37 -2.69 14.26 -3.19
N LEU A 38 -3.31 13.36 -2.43
CA LEU A 38 -4.47 12.61 -2.89
C LEU A 38 -5.50 13.57 -3.51
N PRO A 39 -6.13 13.17 -4.63
CA PRO A 39 -7.08 14.03 -5.31
C PRO A 39 -8.21 14.46 -4.35
N PRO A 40 -8.81 15.64 -4.59
CA PRO A 40 -9.98 16.08 -3.83
C PRO A 40 -11.11 15.06 -3.98
N PRO A 41 -12.08 15.01 -3.04
CA PRO A 41 -13.25 14.15 -3.21
C PRO A 41 -14.03 14.55 -4.47
N LEU A 42 -14.63 13.56 -5.13
CA LEU A 42 -15.57 13.78 -6.22
C LEU A 42 -16.82 14.51 -5.68
N SER A 43 -17.44 15.32 -6.54
CA SER A 43 -18.78 15.81 -6.27
C SER A 43 -19.81 14.67 -6.34
N ALA A 44 -20.96 14.86 -5.69
CA ALA A 44 -22.03 13.86 -5.70
C ALA A 44 -22.54 13.57 -7.14
N GLU A 45 -22.49 14.56 -8.03
CA GLU A 45 -22.91 14.41 -9.43
C GLU A 45 -21.92 13.55 -10.22
N GLU A 46 -20.62 13.80 -10.05
CA GLU A 46 -19.55 13.02 -10.68
C GLU A 46 -19.52 11.59 -10.16
N GLU A 47 -19.69 11.39 -8.85
CA GLU A 47 -19.74 10.06 -8.26
C GLU A 47 -20.94 9.28 -8.80
N ASN A 48 -22.14 9.89 -8.87
CA ASN A 48 -23.32 9.25 -9.46
C ASN A 48 -23.14 8.92 -10.95
N TYR A 49 -22.44 9.77 -11.70
CA TYR A 49 -22.12 9.51 -13.10
C TYR A 49 -21.19 8.29 -13.22
N LEU A 50 -20.09 8.28 -12.47
CA LEU A 50 -19.12 7.18 -12.47
C LEU A 50 -19.75 5.87 -11.98
N MET A 51 -20.65 5.93 -11.00
CA MET A 51 -21.32 4.75 -10.47
C MET A 51 -22.29 4.12 -11.47
N LYS A 52 -22.95 4.93 -12.31
CA LYS A 52 -23.77 4.43 -13.42
C LYS A 52 -22.96 3.70 -14.51
N HIS A 53 -21.69 4.08 -14.69
CA HIS A 53 -20.78 3.49 -15.67
C HIS A 53 -19.83 2.48 -15.03
N PHE A 54 -20.05 2.12 -13.75
CA PHE A 54 -19.20 1.17 -13.03
C PHE A 54 -19.26 -0.23 -13.66
N ASP A 55 -20.44 -0.63 -14.12
CA ASP A 55 -20.69 -1.94 -14.73
C ASP A 55 -20.10 -2.07 -16.14
N ASP A 56 -19.74 -0.95 -16.79
CA ASP A 56 -19.11 -0.95 -18.12
C ASP A 56 -17.69 -1.55 -18.11
N CYS A 57 -17.21 -2.00 -16.93
CA CYS A 57 -15.94 -2.74 -16.73
C CYS A 57 -14.71 -2.03 -17.30
N THR A 58 -14.79 -0.71 -17.48
CA THR A 58 -13.64 0.10 -17.87
C THR A 58 -12.70 0.23 -16.67
N LEU A 59 -11.43 -0.14 -16.87
CA LEU A 59 -10.39 -0.05 -15.82
C LEU A 59 -10.24 1.38 -15.27
N ASP A 60 -10.64 2.37 -16.07
CA ASP A 60 -10.54 3.79 -15.75
C ASP A 60 -11.52 4.22 -14.65
N VAL A 61 -12.81 3.88 -14.77
CA VAL A 61 -13.84 4.24 -13.77
C VAL A 61 -13.52 3.67 -12.39
N ARG A 62 -13.07 2.41 -12.35
CA ARG A 62 -12.70 1.74 -11.09
C ARG A 62 -11.48 2.41 -10.45
N SER A 63 -10.49 2.78 -11.24
CA SER A 63 -9.27 3.42 -10.75
C SER A 63 -9.57 4.81 -10.19
N ILE A 64 -10.37 5.61 -10.91
CA ILE A 64 -10.80 6.94 -10.48
C ILE A 64 -11.52 6.87 -9.13
N LEU A 65 -12.50 5.98 -8.99
CA LEU A 65 -13.25 5.82 -7.74
C LEU A 65 -12.36 5.36 -6.58
N ILE A 66 -11.41 4.46 -6.83
CA ILE A 66 -10.45 4.02 -5.81
C ILE A 66 -9.57 5.20 -5.38
N GLU A 67 -8.94 5.90 -6.31
CA GLU A 67 -7.99 6.99 -6.01
C GLU A 67 -8.62 8.13 -5.22
N HIS A 68 -9.85 8.54 -5.58
CA HIS A 68 -10.55 9.63 -4.90
C HIS A 68 -11.06 9.21 -3.51
N ASN A 69 -11.34 7.91 -3.30
CA ASN A 69 -11.75 7.37 -2.00
C ASN A 69 -10.58 6.86 -1.14
N LEU A 70 -9.36 6.74 -1.68
CA LEU A 70 -8.17 6.35 -0.90
C LEU A 70 -7.92 7.31 0.28
N ARG A 71 -8.25 8.59 0.11
CA ARG A 71 -8.16 9.59 1.18
C ARG A 71 -9.02 9.23 2.40
N LEU A 72 -10.24 8.71 2.16
CA LEU A 72 -11.12 8.25 3.22
C LEU A 72 -10.50 7.05 3.96
N VAL A 73 -9.94 6.10 3.21
CA VAL A 73 -9.25 4.92 3.78
C VAL A 73 -8.08 5.33 4.66
N VAL A 74 -7.21 6.24 4.19
CA VAL A 74 -6.06 6.75 4.97
C VAL A 74 -6.52 7.43 6.25
N TYR A 75 -7.57 8.26 6.18
CA TYR A 75 -8.14 8.91 7.36
C TYR A 75 -8.66 7.89 8.39
N ILE A 76 -9.39 6.87 7.90
CA ILE A 76 -9.91 5.78 8.74
C ILE A 76 -8.76 4.98 9.37
N ALA A 77 -7.77 4.57 8.57
CA ALA A 77 -6.60 3.81 9.04
C ALA A 77 -5.86 4.56 10.15
N LYS A 78 -5.62 5.86 9.97
CA LYS A 78 -4.98 6.72 10.99
C LYS A 78 -5.81 6.87 12.27
N LYS A 79 -7.15 6.81 12.17
CA LYS A 79 -8.03 6.79 13.36
C LYS A 79 -7.86 5.49 14.16
N PHE A 80 -7.63 4.37 13.49
CA PHE A 80 -7.48 3.04 14.11
C PHE A 80 -6.04 2.71 14.54
N GLU A 81 -5.01 3.42 14.08
CA GLU A 81 -3.64 3.26 14.60
C GLU A 81 -3.55 3.47 16.13
N ASN A 82 -4.39 4.33 16.69
CA ASN A 82 -4.35 4.67 18.12
C ASN A 82 -5.03 3.64 19.04
N THR A 83 -5.71 2.63 18.50
CA THR A 83 -6.47 1.67 19.32
C THR A 83 -5.66 0.44 19.73
N ASN A 84 -4.39 0.30 19.30
CA ASN A 84 -3.58 -0.93 19.46
C ASN A 84 -4.29 -2.20 18.96
N ILE A 85 -5.32 -2.05 18.12
CA ILE A 85 -6.02 -3.17 17.50
C ILE A 85 -5.22 -3.51 16.24
N ASN A 86 -4.23 -4.38 16.39
CA ASN A 86 -3.62 -5.06 15.24
C ASN A 86 -4.63 -6.11 14.77
N VAL A 87 -5.20 -5.90 13.57
CA VAL A 87 -5.99 -6.91 12.85
C VAL A 87 -5.07 -7.82 12.06
#